data_AF-A0A419F5L5-F1
#
_entry.id   AF-A0A419F5L5-F1
#
_cell.length_a   1.000
_cell.length_b   1.000
_cell.length_c   1.000
_cell.angle_alpha   90.00
_cell.angle_beta   90.00
_cell.angle_gamma   90.00
#
_symmetry.space_group_name_H-M   'P 1'
#
loop_
_entity.id
_entity.type
_entity.pdbx_description
1 polymer ?
#
loop_
_entity_poly.entity_id
_entity_poly.type
_entity_poly.pdbx_seq_one_letter_code
_entity_poly.pdbx_strand_id
1 'polypeptide(L)'
;MVATKSGKRTKKAAPKPKGKQEKWTWIDVLRTPILASVGAFSIAEEGIEKFVRDLVERGEASEKEGKKIVSDFRKRTRRNRKDFEKNIDDRIQKVLKSFRLPTKKDVDALSKKIAQLERRVARLPKKTS
;
A
#
# COMPACT_ATOMS: atom_id res chain seq x y z
N MET A 1 -31.03 -22.83 -65.30
CA MET A 1 -31.41 -21.65 -64.49
C MET A 1 -30.74 -21.74 -63.13
N VAL A 2 -30.05 -20.68 -62.74
CA VAL A 2 -29.21 -20.54 -61.54
C VAL A 2 -30.08 -20.15 -60.33
N ALA A 3 -29.91 -20.82 -59.18
CA ALA A 3 -30.37 -20.37 -57.86
C ALA A 3 -29.58 -21.12 -56.76
N THR A 4 -28.49 -20.54 -56.25
CA THR A 4 -28.39 -19.79 -54.99
C THR A 4 -28.42 -20.62 -53.69
N LYS A 5 -27.21 -20.72 -53.09
CA LYS A 5 -26.90 -20.22 -51.73
C LYS A 5 -27.55 -20.94 -50.52
N SER A 6 -26.75 -21.75 -49.82
CA SER A 6 -26.64 -21.66 -48.35
C SER A 6 -25.43 -22.44 -47.82
N GLY A 7 -24.31 -21.75 -47.70
CA GLY A 7 -23.15 -22.26 -46.97
C GLY A 7 -23.50 -22.41 -45.49
N LYS A 8 -23.33 -23.63 -44.96
CA LYS A 8 -23.40 -23.92 -43.53
C LYS A 8 -22.32 -23.11 -42.81
N ARG A 9 -22.68 -21.92 -42.32
CA ARG A 9 -21.91 -21.20 -41.30
C ARG A 9 -22.03 -21.98 -40.01
N THR A 10 -21.03 -22.80 -39.71
CA THR A 10 -20.72 -23.21 -38.34
C THR A 10 -20.62 -21.94 -37.50
N LYS A 11 -21.62 -21.68 -36.65
CA LYS A 11 -21.53 -20.67 -35.59
C LYS A 11 -20.49 -21.16 -34.60
N LYS A 12 -19.21 -20.87 -34.86
CA LYS A 12 -18.17 -20.93 -33.83
C LYS A 12 -18.56 -19.93 -32.75
N ALA A 13 -18.78 -20.44 -31.54
CA ALA A 13 -19.05 -19.64 -30.36
C ALA A 13 -18.00 -18.52 -30.24
N ALA A 14 -18.49 -17.30 -30.01
CA ALA A 14 -17.65 -16.15 -29.75
C ALA A 14 -16.71 -16.43 -28.56
N PRO A 15 -15.42 -16.04 -28.62
CA PRO A 15 -14.53 -16.17 -27.49
C PRO A 15 -15.03 -15.26 -26.37
N LYS A 16 -15.38 -15.85 -25.22
CA LYS A 16 -15.72 -15.11 -24.00
C LYS A 16 -14.61 -14.11 -23.68
N PRO A 17 -14.90 -12.88 -23.22
CA PRO A 17 -13.89 -11.91 -22.87
C PRO A 17 -13.01 -12.53 -21.77
N LYS A 18 -11.73 -12.75 -22.10
CA LYS A 18 -10.72 -13.21 -21.14
C LYS A 18 -10.70 -12.18 -20.02
N GLY A 19 -11.21 -12.56 -18.86
CA GLY A 19 -11.09 -11.79 -17.63
C GLY A 19 -9.64 -11.36 -17.50
N LYS A 20 -9.44 -10.05 -17.33
CA LYS A 20 -8.13 -9.44 -17.16
C LYS A 20 -7.42 -10.25 -16.09
N GLN A 21 -6.28 -10.83 -16.43
CA GLN A 21 -5.39 -11.42 -15.45
C GLN A 21 -4.91 -10.26 -14.57
N GLU A 22 -5.67 -9.94 -13.52
CA GLU A 22 -5.18 -9.12 -12.43
C GLU A 22 -4.09 -9.94 -11.77
N LYS A 23 -2.86 -9.74 -12.26
CA LYS A 23 -1.65 -10.17 -11.57
C LYS A 23 -1.67 -9.41 -10.26
N TRP A 24 -2.11 -10.08 -9.19
CA TRP A 24 -1.96 -9.58 -7.84
C TRP A 24 -0.49 -9.32 -7.61
N THR A 25 -0.08 -8.06 -7.72
CA THR A 25 1.29 -7.68 -7.43
C THR A 25 1.44 -7.84 -5.92
N TRP A 26 2.50 -8.50 -5.44
CA TRP A 26 2.80 -8.62 -4.01
C TRP A 26 2.82 -7.27 -3.27
N ILE A 27 3.03 -6.19 -4.03
CA ILE A 27 2.98 -4.81 -3.57
C ILE A 27 1.54 -4.37 -3.25
N ASP A 28 0.54 -4.83 -4.01
CA ASP A 28 -0.87 -4.46 -3.81
C ASP A 28 -1.43 -5.13 -2.55
N VAL A 29 -0.97 -6.34 -2.24
CA VAL A 29 -1.26 -7.05 -0.98
C VAL A 29 -0.74 -6.26 0.24
N LEU A 30 0.41 -5.58 0.12
CA LEU A 30 0.96 -4.74 1.18
C LEU A 30 0.34 -3.34 1.25
N ARG A 31 -0.04 -2.76 0.11
CA ARG A 31 -0.62 -1.40 0.05
C ARG A 31 -2.05 -1.34 0.57
N THR A 32 -2.85 -2.37 0.28
CA THR A 32 -4.28 -2.44 0.64
C THR A 32 -4.53 -2.27 2.15
N PRO A 33 -3.87 -3.00 3.06
CA PRO A 33 -4.08 -2.83 4.50
C PRO A 33 -3.61 -1.47 5.01
N ILE A 34 -2.53 -0.91 4.46
CA ILE A 34 -2.03 0.43 4.84
C ILE A 34 -3.07 1.50 4.48
N LEU A 35 -3.58 1.48 3.25
CA LEU A 35 -4.60 2.42 2.80
C LEU A 35 -5.93 2.26 3.57
N ALA A 36 -6.34 1.03 3.86
CA ALA A 36 -7.52 0.75 4.68
C ALA A 36 -7.37 1.25 6.12
N SER A 37 -6.16 1.17 6.70
CA SER A 37 -5.90 1.64 8.07
C SER A 37 -6.00 3.17 8.23
N VAL A 38 -5.64 3.93 7.19
CA VAL A 38 -5.79 5.39 7.19
C VAL A 38 -7.28 5.77 7.25
N GLY A 39 -8.14 5.04 6.55
CA GLY A 39 -9.59 5.24 6.61
C GLY A 39 -10.17 4.89 7.99
N ALA A 40 -9.72 3.78 8.58
CA ALA A 40 -10.16 3.36 9.92
C ALA A 40 -9.81 4.38 11.02
N PHE A 41 -8.68 5.08 10.89
CA PHE A 41 -8.28 6.12 11.85
C PHE A 41 -9.23 7.33 11.85
N SER A 42 -9.69 7.76 10.67
CA SER A 42 -10.65 8.88 10.56
C SER A 42 -11.99 8.52 11.20
N ILE A 43 -12.49 7.30 10.95
CA ILE A 43 -13.73 6.79 11.56
C ILE A 43 -13.60 6.73 13.10
N ALA A 44 -12.41 6.37 13.61
CA ALA A 44 -12.18 6.32 15.05
C ALA A 44 -12.17 7.71 15.71
N GLU A 45 -11.57 8.74 15.09
CA GLU A 45 -11.65 10.11 15.61
C GLU A 45 -13.10 10.62 15.62
N GLU A 46 -13.83 10.43 14.51
CA GLU A 46 -15.25 10.80 14.43
C GLU A 46 -16.12 10.05 15.45
N GLY A 47 -15.84 8.77 15.68
CA GLY A 47 -16.56 7.94 16.65
C GLY A 47 -16.41 8.43 18.08
N ILE A 48 -15.21 8.89 18.47
CA ILE A 48 -14.95 9.43 19.80
C ILE A 48 -15.64 10.79 19.98
N GLU A 49 -15.60 11.65 18.96
CA GLU A 49 -16.31 12.93 19.01
C GLU A 49 -17.82 12.76 19.11
N LYS A 50 -18.40 11.79 18.37
CA LYS A 50 -19.82 11.44 18.47
C LYS A 50 -20.19 10.87 19.84
N PHE A 51 -19.41 9.91 20.34
CA PHE A 51 -19.66 9.32 21.66
C PHE A 51 -19.65 10.37 22.78
N VAL A 52 -18.69 11.29 22.73
CA VAL A 52 -18.61 12.40 23.68
C VAL A 52 -19.78 13.36 23.54
N ARG A 53 -20.21 13.65 22.31
CA ARG A 53 -21.40 14.48 22.06
C ARG A 53 -22.67 13.85 22.65
N ASP A 54 -22.87 12.55 22.43
CA ASP A 54 -24.01 11.81 22.97
C ASP A 54 -24.04 11.83 24.51
N LEU A 55 -22.87 11.68 25.15
CA LEU A 55 -22.73 11.81 26.61
C LEU A 55 -23.13 13.19 27.13
N VAL A 56 -22.75 14.25 26.40
CA VAL A 56 -23.11 15.63 26.76
C VAL A 56 -24.60 15.89 26.55
N GLU A 57 -25.17 15.42 25.44
CA GLU A 57 -26.60 15.55 25.12
C GLU A 57 -27.49 14.81 26.12
N ARG A 58 -27.03 13.65 26.61
CA ARG A 58 -27.72 12.89 27.68
C ARG A 58 -27.56 13.51 29.08
N GLY A 59 -26.73 14.54 29.22
CA GLY A 59 -26.40 15.16 30.51
C GLY A 59 -25.49 14.30 31.39
N GLU A 60 -24.90 13.23 30.85
CA GLU A 60 -23.97 12.34 31.56
C GLU A 60 -22.56 12.92 31.67
N ALA A 61 -22.23 13.92 30.84
CA ALA A 61 -20.96 14.66 30.89
C ALA A 61 -21.17 16.15 30.62
N SER A 62 -20.31 17.00 31.19
CA SER A 62 -20.29 18.41 30.82
C SER A 62 -19.57 18.64 29.49
N GLU A 63 -19.91 19.72 28.76
CA GLU A 63 -19.17 20.13 27.56
C GLU A 63 -17.66 20.26 27.79
N LYS A 64 -17.27 20.73 28.99
CA LYS A 64 -15.86 20.92 29.37
C LYS A 64 -15.14 19.58 29.49
N GLU A 65 -15.79 18.58 30.09
CA GLU A 65 -15.23 17.23 30.20
C GLU A 65 -15.13 16.55 28.85
N GLY A 66 -16.17 16.68 28.01
CA GLY A 66 -16.14 16.14 26.66
C GLY A 66 -14.99 16.69 25.82
N LYS A 67 -14.84 18.03 25.78
CA LYS A 67 -13.71 18.69 25.08
C LYS A 67 -12.35 18.24 25.62
N LYS A 68 -12.24 17.99 26.93
CA LYS A 68 -11.01 17.49 27.56
C LYS A 68 -10.70 16.06 27.12
N ILE A 69 -11.68 15.16 27.09
CA ILE A 69 -11.51 13.76 26.65
C ILE A 69 -11.01 13.69 25.21
N VAL A 70 -11.64 14.43 24.29
CA VAL A 70 -11.22 14.47 22.87
C VAL A 70 -9.79 15.01 22.75
N SER A 71 -9.48 16.09 23.46
CA SER A 71 -8.14 16.71 23.46
C SER A 71 -7.06 15.76 23.99
N ASP A 72 -7.34 15.07 25.10
CA ASP A 72 -6.42 14.13 25.73
C ASP A 72 -6.21 12.89 24.87
N PHE A 73 -7.28 12.37 24.23
CA PHE A 73 -7.17 11.30 23.25
C PHE A 73 -6.24 11.71 22.10
N ARG A 74 -6.48 12.88 21.49
CA ARG A 74 -5.67 13.38 20.38
C ARG A 74 -4.20 13.60 20.77
N LYS A 75 -3.94 14.12 21.97
CA LYS A 75 -2.57 14.29 22.50
C LYS A 75 -1.88 12.96 22.72
N ARG A 76 -2.54 11.99 23.35
CA ARG A 76 -2.00 10.64 23.60
C ARG A 76 -1.70 9.92 22.28
N THR A 77 -2.64 9.95 21.33
CA THR A 77 -2.47 9.36 20.01
C THR A 77 -1.29 9.97 19.25
N ARG A 78 -1.13 11.30 19.25
CA ARG A 78 0.04 11.96 18.63
C ARG A 78 1.36 11.54 19.27
N ARG A 79 1.40 11.39 20.60
CA ARG A 79 2.61 10.98 21.32
C ARG A 79 2.96 9.53 20.99
N ASN A 80 1.98 8.63 21.07
CA ASN A 80 2.16 7.21 20.79
C ASN A 80 2.46 6.92 19.32
N ARG A 81 2.02 7.77 18.38
CA ARG A 81 2.27 7.58 16.95
C ARG A 81 3.75 7.53 16.59
N LYS A 82 4.59 8.40 17.17
CA LYS A 82 6.04 8.40 16.86
C LYS A 82 6.74 7.13 17.32
N ASP A 83 6.43 6.69 18.54
CA ASP A 83 6.99 5.45 19.07
C ASP A 83 6.47 4.24 18.30
N PHE A 84 5.21 4.27 17.90
CA PHE A 84 4.61 3.24 17.07
C PHE A 84 5.23 3.17 15.66
N GLU A 85 5.42 4.31 14.99
CA GLU A 85 6.09 4.39 13.69
C GLU A 85 7.51 3.79 13.75
N LYS A 86 8.29 4.16 14.77
CA LYS A 86 9.64 3.60 14.96
C LYS A 86 9.62 2.09 15.21
N ASN A 87 8.73 1.62 16.07
CA ASN A 87 8.58 0.19 16.37
C ASN A 87 8.14 -0.61 15.14
N ILE A 88 7.27 -0.05 14.30
CA ILE A 88 6.86 -0.66 13.03
C ILE A 88 8.03 -0.73 12.07
N ASP A 89 8.75 0.37 11.87
CA ASP A 89 9.90 0.41 10.96
C ASP A 89 10.95 -0.63 11.36
N ASP A 90 11.27 -0.73 12.66
CA ASP A 90 12.20 -1.72 13.18
C ASP A 90 11.72 -3.16 12.95
N ARG A 91 10.41 -3.41 13.12
CA ARG A 91 9.81 -4.73 12.85
C ARG A 91 9.84 -5.08 11.37
N ILE A 92 9.46 -4.14 10.50
CA ILE A 92 9.51 -4.33 9.04
C ILE A 92 10.95 -4.60 8.61
N GLN A 93 11.91 -3.83 9.10
CA GLN A 93 13.33 -4.08 8.80
C GLN A 93 13.81 -5.45 9.27
N LYS A 94 13.41 -5.89 10.46
CA LYS A 94 13.75 -7.23 10.97
C LYS A 94 13.17 -8.32 10.08
N VAL A 95 11.89 -8.22 9.71
CA VAL A 95 11.24 -9.18 8.82
C VAL A 95 11.94 -9.21 7.46
N LEU A 96 12.18 -8.07 6.83
CA LEU A 96 12.87 -8.00 5.53
C LEU A 96 14.27 -8.65 5.60
N LYS A 97 15.03 -8.40 6.67
CA LYS A 97 16.34 -9.05 6.91
C LYS A 97 16.21 -10.55 7.07
N SER A 98 15.24 -11.03 7.86
CA SER A 98 15.00 -12.48 8.07
C SER A 98 14.65 -13.20 6.78
N PHE A 99 13.89 -12.55 5.89
CA PHE A 99 13.54 -13.11 4.58
C PHE A 99 14.58 -12.84 3.49
N ARG A 100 15.76 -12.30 3.83
CA ARG A 100 16.83 -11.89 2.88
C ARG A 100 16.33 -11.00 1.75
N LEU A 101 15.27 -10.23 1.99
CA LEU A 101 14.69 -9.33 1.01
C LEU A 101 15.41 -7.97 1.06
N PRO A 102 16.06 -7.54 -0.04
CA PRO A 102 16.72 -6.25 -0.10
C PRO A 102 15.69 -5.12 -0.09
N THR A 103 16.00 -4.03 0.60
CA THR A 103 15.18 -2.83 0.58
C THR A 103 15.39 -2.07 -0.74
N LYS A 104 14.47 -1.16 -1.07
CA LYS A 104 14.63 -0.29 -2.24
C LYS A 104 15.95 0.50 -2.21
N LYS A 105 16.40 0.93 -1.04
CA LYS A 105 17.67 1.65 -0.86
C LYS A 105 18.87 0.78 -1.24
N ASP A 106 18.82 -0.52 -0.92
CA ASP A 106 19.88 -1.47 -1.26
C ASP A 106 19.96 -1.68 -2.77
N VAL A 107 18.79 -1.78 -3.43
CA VAL A 107 18.69 -1.87 -4.90
C VAL A 107 19.26 -0.61 -5.57
N ASP A 108 18.88 0.59 -5.09
CA ASP A 108 19.38 1.85 -5.64
C ASP A 108 20.90 2.00 -5.45
N ALA A 109 21.43 1.57 -4.30
CA ALA A 109 22.86 1.57 -4.04
C ALA A 109 23.62 0.60 -4.96
N LEU A 110 23.07 -0.59 -5.21
CA LEU A 110 23.60 -1.56 -6.16
C LEU A 110 23.57 -1.00 -7.59
N SER A 111 22.46 -0.40 -8.03
CA SER A 111 22.37 0.23 -9.36
C SER A 111 23.41 1.33 -9.56
N LYS A 112 23.68 2.16 -8.55
CA LYS A 112 24.74 3.17 -8.61
C LYS A 112 26.12 2.53 -8.75
N LYS A 113 26.42 1.49 -7.97
CA LYS A 113 27.68 0.76 -8.05
C LYS A 113 27.87 0.12 -9.43
N ILE A 114 26.81 -0.49 -9.98
CA ILE A 114 26.81 -1.08 -11.32
C ILE A 114 27.12 -0.01 -12.37
N ALA A 115 26.41 1.12 -12.36
CA ALA A 115 26.68 2.21 -13.30
C ALA A 115 28.11 2.77 -13.19
N GLN A 116 28.67 2.80 -11.98
CA GLN A 116 30.04 3.25 -11.74
C GLN A 116 31.07 2.23 -12.26
N LEU A 117 30.79 0.94 -12.10
CA LEU A 117 31.59 -0.17 -12.65
C LEU A 117 31.52 -0.19 -14.18
N GLU A 118 30.33 -0.03 -14.77
CA GLU A 118 30.14 0.08 -16.23
C GLU A 118 30.97 1.21 -16.82
N ARG A 119 30.98 2.39 -16.17
CA ARG A 119 31.82 3.52 -16.59
C ARG A 119 33.32 3.22 -16.49
N ARG A 120 33.74 2.45 -15.48
CA ARG A 120 35.14 2.05 -15.33
C ARG A 120 35.55 1.03 -16.38
N VAL A 121 34.70 0.03 -16.65
CA VAL A 121 34.92 -0.98 -17.70
C VAL A 121 34.98 -0.31 -19.07
N ALA A 122 34.09 0.64 -19.37
CA ALA A 122 34.09 1.38 -20.63
C ALA A 122 35.34 2.26 -20.84
N ARG A 123 36.06 2.61 -19.76
CA ARG A 123 37.29 3.41 -19.80
C ARG A 123 38.56 2.55 -19.86
N LEU A 124 38.45 1.23 -19.71
CA LEU A 124 39.59 0.34 -19.93
C LEU A 124 39.79 0.18 -21.45
N PRO A 125 40.99 0.41 -21.98
CA PRO A 125 41.27 0.08 -23.38
C PRO A 125 41.06 -1.42 -23.56
N LYS A 126 40.27 -1.81 -24.57
CA LYS A 126 40.13 -3.21 -24.99
C LYS A 126 41.54 -3.75 -25.17
N LYS A 127 41.95 -4.67 -24.28
CA LYS A 127 43.18 -5.41 -24.48
C LYS A 127 42.93 -6.31 -25.68
N THR A 128 43.44 -5.87 -26.82
CA THR A 128 43.57 -6.64 -28.04
C THR A 128 44.17 -8.00 -27.69
N SER A 129 43.44 -9.05 -28.00
CA SER A 129 43.98 -10.39 -28.24
C SER A 129 43.62 -10.81 -29.65
#